data_AF-A0A5M8SQA8-F1
#
_entry.id   AF-A0A5M8SQA8-F1
#
_cell.length_a   1.000
_cell.length_b   1.000
_cell.length_c   1.000
_cell.angle_alpha   90.00
_cell.angle_beta   90.00
_cell.angle_gamma   90.00
#
_symmetry.space_group_name_H-M   'P 1'
#
loop_
_entity.id
_entity.type
_entity.pdbx_description
1 polymer ?
#
loop_
_entity_poly.entity_id
_entity_poly.type
_entity_poly.pdbx_seq_one_letter_code
_entity_poly.pdbx_strand_id
1 'polypeptide(L)' 'MDLLITDARLALTLLELAETTKVEEDHRRRIGEATHAYETIVHFLARVTPTKEQLEELNGELTTLRERLSLVGVHV' A
#
# COMPACT_ATOMS: atom_id res chain seq x y z
N MET A 1 7.19 13.24 2.62
CA MET A 1 5.74 13.08 2.38
C MET A 1 5.48 12.52 0.99
N ASP A 2 5.98 13.15 -0.06
CA ASP A 2 5.82 12.68 -1.45
C ASP A 2 6.33 11.24 -1.65
N LEU A 3 7.38 10.86 -0.91
CA LEU A 3 7.87 9.48 -0.88
C LEU A 3 6.82 8.49 -0.34
N LEU A 4 6.10 8.83 0.75
CA LEU A 4 5.07 7.94 1.33
C LEU A 4 3.87 7.75 0.39
N ILE A 5 3.48 8.81 -0.32
CA ILE A 5 2.42 8.75 -1.34
C ILE A 5 2.88 7.89 -2.52
N THR A 6 4.14 8.05 -2.93
CA THR A 6 4.74 7.23 -3.99
C THR A 6 4.80 5.76 -3.59
N ASP A 7 5.18 5.46 -2.34
CA ASP A 7 5.22 4.10 -1.81
C ASP A 7 3.81 3.49 -1.74
N ALA A 8 2.79 4.27 -1.38
CA ALA A 8 1.40 3.81 -1.38
C ALA A 8 0.93 3.42 -2.80
N ARG A 9 1.26 4.26 -3.80
CA ARG A 9 0.94 3.99 -5.22
C ARG A 9 1.70 2.80 -5.78
N LEU A 10 2.97 2.64 -5.39
CA LEU A 10 3.75 1.47 -5.76
C LEU A 10 3.13 0.20 -5.17
N ALA A 11 2.72 0.23 -3.90
CA ALA A 11 2.05 -0.91 -3.26
C ALA A 11 0.73 -1.28 -3.96
N LEU A 12 -0.07 -0.28 -4.37
CA LEU A 12 -1.27 -0.51 -5.19
C LEU A 12 -0.91 -1.16 -6.54
N THR A 13 0.12 -0.67 -7.21
CA THR A 13 0.61 -1.26 -8.47
C THR A 13 1.07 -2.71 -8.28
N LEU A 14 1.72 -3.03 -7.15
CA LEU A 14 2.12 -4.40 -6.84
C LEU A 14 0.91 -5.33 -6.67
N LEU A 15 -0.19 -4.86 -6.06
CA LEU A 15 -1.43 -5.62 -5.98
C LEU A 15 -2.07 -5.85 -7.36
N GLU A 16 -2.06 -4.85 -8.25
CA GLU A 16 -2.54 -5.03 -9.63
C GLU A 16 -1.71 -6.07 -10.39
N LEU A 17 -0.39 -6.04 -10.22
CA LEU A 17 0.50 -7.04 -10.80
C LEU A 17 0.30 -8.42 -10.18
N ALA A 18 -0.07 -8.50 -8.90
CA ALA A 18 -0.44 -9.76 -8.26
C ALA A 18 -1.72 -10.32 -8.89
N GLU A 19 -2.76 -9.50 -9.09
CA GLU A 19 -4.03 -9.93 -9.68
C GLU A 19 -3.90 -10.43 -11.12
N THR A 20 -2.88 -9.97 -11.85
CA THR A 20 -2.67 -10.30 -13.27
C THR A 20 -1.68 -11.45 -13.50
N THR A 21 -0.85 -11.82 -12.50
CA THR A 21 0.10 -12.91 -12.64
C THR A 21 -0.57 -14.27 -12.42
N LYS A 22 -0.13 -15.28 -13.20
CA LYS A 22 -0.55 -16.69 -13.02
C LYS A 22 0.44 -17.50 -12.19
N VAL A 23 1.54 -16.87 -11.76
CA VAL A 23 2.60 -17.52 -11.01
C VAL A 23 2.36 -17.29 -9.53
N GLU A 24 1.93 -18.35 -8.82
CA GLU A 24 1.55 -18.34 -7.41
C GLU A 24 2.60 -17.73 -6.47
N GLU A 25 3.88 -18.05 -6.69
CA GLU A 25 4.98 -17.47 -5.90
C GLU A 25 5.06 -15.96 -6.07
N ASP A 26 4.90 -15.51 -7.30
CA ASP A 26 4.97 -14.13 -7.74
C ASP A 26 3.74 -13.33 -7.26
N HIS A 27 2.57 -13.97 -7.16
CA HIS A 27 1.37 -13.43 -6.53
C HIS A 27 1.60 -13.20 -5.02
N ARG A 28 2.06 -14.23 -4.30
CA ARG A 28 2.33 -14.12 -2.85
C ARG A 28 3.42 -13.10 -2.53
N ARG A 29 4.50 -13.05 -3.33
CA ARG A 29 5.59 -12.09 -3.12
C ARG A 29 5.08 -10.65 -3.22
N ARG A 30 4.33 -10.34 -4.26
CA ARG A 30 3.79 -8.98 -4.48
C ARG A 30 2.80 -8.55 -3.39
N ILE A 31 1.95 -9.47 -2.92
CA ILE A 31 1.07 -9.20 -1.77
C ILE A 31 1.91 -8.90 -0.52
N GLY A 32 2.96 -9.68 -0.26
CA GLY A 32 3.88 -9.45 0.85
C GLY A 32 4.59 -8.10 0.77
N GLU A 33 5.07 -7.72 -0.40
CA GLU A 33 5.70 -6.41 -0.64
C GLU A 33 4.70 -5.25 -0.43
N ALA A 34 3.47 -5.37 -0.93
CA ALA A 34 2.43 -4.37 -0.73
C ALA A 34 2.00 -4.23 0.75
N THR A 35 1.92 -5.36 1.47
CA THR A 35 1.64 -5.39 2.91
C THR A 35 2.74 -4.69 3.69
N HIS A 36 4.00 -5.01 3.40
CA HIS A 36 5.14 -4.38 4.06
C HIS A 36 5.22 -2.87 3.80
N ALA A 37 4.90 -2.44 2.57
CA ALA A 37 4.81 -1.03 2.23
C ALA A 37 3.72 -0.32 3.05
N TYR A 38 2.52 -0.91 3.18
CA TYR A 38 1.44 -0.36 4.02
C TYR A 38 1.90 -0.13 5.47
N GLU A 39 2.46 -1.17 6.11
CA GLU A 39 2.95 -1.09 7.49
C GLU A 39 4.03 -0.02 7.65
N THR A 40 4.96 0.04 6.69
CA THR A 40 6.04 1.03 6.66
C THR A 40 5.50 2.44 6.56
N ILE A 41 4.53 2.68 5.67
CA ILE A 41 3.90 4.00 5.50
C ILE A 41 3.19 4.43 6.77
N VAL A 42 2.37 3.55 7.38
CA VAL A 42 1.67 3.85 8.64
C VAL A 42 2.66 4.17 9.76
N HIS A 43 3.75 3.41 9.84
CA HIS A 43 4.80 3.63 10.82
C HIS A 43 5.51 4.97 10.66
N PHE A 44 5.78 5.39 9.42
CA PHE A 44 6.41 6.69 9.15
C PHE A 44 5.43 7.85 9.25
N LEU A 45 4.15 7.65 8.92
CA LEU A 45 3.11 8.67 9.03
C LEU A 45 2.99 9.19 10.47
N ALA A 46 3.16 8.33 11.46
CA ALA A 46 3.18 8.70 12.87
C ALA A 46 4.37 9.61 13.28
N ARG A 47 5.38 9.78 12.41
CA ARG A 47 6.62 10.53 12.70
C ARG A 47 6.82 11.77 11.84
N VAL A 48 5.88 12.06 10.95
CA VAL A 48 5.95 13.19 10.03
C VAL A 48 4.76 14.11 10.26
N THR A 49 4.92 15.38 9.93
CA THR A 49 3.84 16.37 10.02
C THR A 49 3.41 16.77 8.61
N PRO A 50 2.45 16.04 8.00
CA PRO A 50 1.97 16.34 6.66
C PRO A 50 1.13 17.62 6.64
N THR A 51 1.08 18.27 5.47
CA THR A 51 0.02 19.26 5.23
C THR A 51 -1.34 18.55 5.16
N LYS A 52 -2.43 19.32 5.30
CA LYS A 52 -3.79 18.78 5.17
C LYS A 52 -4.00 18.06 3.83
N GLU A 53 -3.55 18.67 2.73
CA GLU A 53 -3.67 18.11 1.38
C GLU A 53 -2.89 16.79 1.24
N GLN A 54 -1.65 16.75 1.73
CA GLN A 54 -0.83 15.53 1.70
C GLN A 54 -1.44 14.41 2.56
N LEU A 55 -2.05 14.75 3.69
CA LEU A 55 -2.70 13.79 4.57
C LEU A 55 -3.99 13.23 3.93
N GLU A 56 -4.79 14.09 3.29
CA GLU A 56 -5.99 13.68 2.56
C GLU A 56 -5.64 12.74 1.39
N GLU A 57 -4.63 13.11 0.59
CA GLU A 57 -4.14 12.28 -0.51
C GLU A 57 -3.64 10.92 0.00
N LEU A 58 -2.73 10.92 0.98
CA LEU A 58 -2.16 9.68 1.51
C LEU A 58 -3.23 8.78 2.16
N ASN A 59 -4.20 9.35 2.88
CA ASN A 59 -5.28 8.58 3.47
C ASN A 59 -6.19 7.94 2.40
N GLY A 60 -6.41 8.61 1.27
CA GLY A 60 -7.14 8.03 0.14
C GLY A 60 -6.44 6.80 -0.42
N GLU A 61 -5.13 6.92 -0.67
CA GLU A 61 -4.31 5.82 -1.18
C GLU A 61 -4.23 4.66 -0.16
N LEU A 62 -4.01 4.95 1.13
CA LEU A 62 -3.96 3.94 2.19
C LEU A 62 -5.30 3.23 2.43
N THR A 63 -6.42 3.94 2.31
CA THR A 63 -7.75 3.33 2.41
C THR A 63 -7.96 2.32 1.29
N THR A 64 -7.65 2.73 0.06
CA THR A 64 -7.73 1.86 -1.13
C THR A 64 -6.81 0.65 -0.97
N LEU A 65 -5.58 0.86 -0.51
CA LEU A 65 -4.60 -0.20 -0.31
C LEU A 65 -5.07 -1.22 0.74
N ARG A 66 -5.59 -0.76 1.88
CA ARG A 66 -6.14 -1.63 2.93
C ARG A 66 -7.33 -2.45 2.42
N GLU A 67 -8.24 -1.82 1.67
CA GLU A 67 -9.40 -2.51 1.10
C GLU A 67 -8.96 -3.63 0.15
N ARG A 68 -7.99 -3.36 -0.73
CA ARG A 68 -7.47 -4.36 -1.66
C ARG A 68 -6.71 -5.49 -0.96
N LEU A 69 -5.91 -5.18 0.06
CA LEU A 69 -5.26 -6.19 0.90
C LEU A 69 -6.32 -7.10 1.56
N SER A 70 -7.42 -6.53 2.06
CA SER A 70 -8.51 -7.30 2.64
C SER A 70 -9.20 -8.21 1.62
N LEU A 71 -9.33 -7.79 0.36
CA LEU A 71 -9.92 -8.63 -0.70
C LEU A 71 -9.06 -9.85 -1.03
N VAL A 72 -7.74 -9.76 -0.87
CA VAL A 72 -6.82 -10.89 -1.05
C VAL A 72 -6.54 -11.66 0.25
N GLY A 73 -7.33 -11.39 1.31
CA GLY A 73 -7.28 -12.11 2.58
C GLY A 73 -6.20 -11.62 3.56
N VAL A 74 -5.64 -10.44 3.35
CA VAL A 74 -4.66 -9.80 4.25
C VAL A 74 -5.36 -8.71 5.07
N HIS A 75 -5.25 -8.79 6.39
CA HIS A 75 -5.84 -7.81 7.30
C HIS A 75 -4.74 -6.97 7.96
N VAL A 76 -4.75 -5.65 7.69
CA VAL A 76 -3.82 -4.63 8.19
C VAL A 76 -4.54 -3.47 8.84
#